data_AF-A0A2Z5A7P1-F1
#
_entry.id   AF-A0A2Z5A7P1-F1
#
_cell.length_a   1.000
_cell.length_b   1.000
_cell.length_c   1.000
_cell.angle_alpha   90.00
_cell.angle_beta   90.00
_cell.angle_gamma   90.00
#
_symmetry.space_group_name_H-M   'P 1'
#
loop_
_entity.id
_entity.type
_entity.pdbx_description
1 polymer ?
#
loop_
_entity_poly.entity_id
_entity_poly.type
_entity_poly.pdbx_seq_one_letter_code
_entity_poly.pdbx_strand_id
1 'polypeptide(L)'
;MSSAPLPSPRTSSRPSQGCALDLCTQWPAVEAEHTNAMVMDLFNARREITSLAVIEHDRPIGLINRDIFLSQMSKPYHREVYDRKSCIAFMDKEPLVVDAALSIEELTRRTVEVGEKALADGFIVTREGRFVGLGLGVQLMRMVADLQAEKNRQIMHSIEYASVIQRAMLRSSREALAVMEQDATLVWQPRDVVGGDFYHFAQHEDGWFGAIADCTGHGVPGAFMTLIASASLTQALQQLGPRDPSALLAAINGSVKAMLGQSGGISESNDGLDLACFWVDRHSHSLTYAGARMPLHLLAPDAAEVLTLAPLRLGIGYADSPLDQCWPATTLPLQPGSLLFATTDGLIDQIGGPRRTSFGKRRALARLSESRTAPTAAFCAQLSADLARWQGDELRRDDLTFLCIRVA
;
A
#
# COMPACT_ATOMS: atom_id res chain seq x y z
N MET A 1 -0.51 30.17 -45.92
CA MET A 1 -1.39 29.27 -45.15
C MET A 1 -1.13 29.53 -43.67
N SER A 2 -2.20 29.85 -42.95
CA SER A 2 -2.23 30.41 -41.60
C SER A 2 -1.71 29.42 -40.56
N SER A 3 -0.76 29.84 -39.72
CA SER A 3 -0.30 29.10 -38.54
C SER A 3 -1.35 29.21 -37.43
N ALA A 4 -2.04 28.11 -37.13
CA ALA A 4 -2.95 28.02 -36.01
C ALA A 4 -2.16 28.08 -34.68
N PRO A 5 -2.64 28.83 -33.66
CA PRO A 5 -1.99 28.86 -32.36
C PRO A 5 -2.27 27.57 -31.59
N LEU A 6 -1.24 27.06 -30.92
CA LEU A 6 -1.31 25.94 -29.98
C LEU A 6 -2.29 26.26 -28.84
N PRO A 7 -3.10 25.28 -28.38
CA PRO A 7 -4.01 25.48 -27.27
C PRO A 7 -3.23 25.73 -25.98
N SER A 8 -3.61 26.78 -25.26
CA SER A 8 -3.09 27.10 -23.94
C SER A 8 -3.35 25.95 -22.95
N PRO A 9 -2.42 25.70 -21.99
CA PRO A 9 -2.64 24.69 -20.98
C PRO A 9 -3.84 25.10 -20.15
N ARG A 10 -4.89 24.25 -20.16
CA ARG A 10 -6.02 24.36 -19.24
C ARG A 10 -5.45 24.35 -17.83
N THR A 11 -5.58 25.47 -17.12
CA THR A 11 -5.36 25.54 -15.69
C THR A 11 -6.26 24.50 -15.04
N SER A 12 -5.67 23.40 -14.57
CA SER A 12 -6.35 22.45 -13.71
C SER A 12 -6.78 23.22 -12.47
N SER A 13 -8.07 23.56 -12.37
CA SER A 13 -8.66 24.04 -11.14
C SER A 13 -8.36 23.00 -10.07
N ARG A 14 -7.53 23.36 -9.09
CA ARG A 14 -7.41 22.57 -7.86
C ARG A 14 -8.84 22.28 -7.40
N PRO A 15 -9.20 21.03 -7.03
CA PRO A 15 -10.48 20.80 -6.39
C PRO A 15 -10.54 21.78 -5.22
N SER A 16 -11.58 22.62 -5.18
CA SER A 16 -11.74 23.60 -4.11
C SER A 16 -11.76 22.82 -2.80
N GLN A 17 -10.66 22.87 -2.06
CA GLN A 17 -10.63 22.35 -0.70
C GLN A 17 -11.75 23.08 0.03
N GLY A 18 -12.75 22.34 0.52
CA GLY A 18 -13.92 22.95 1.14
C GLY A 18 -13.53 23.92 2.25
N CYS A 19 -14.44 24.83 2.58
CA CYS A 19 -14.28 25.84 3.61
C CYS A 19 -15.43 25.81 4.62
N ALA A 20 -15.30 26.54 5.72
CA ALA A 20 -16.32 26.62 6.76
C ALA A 20 -17.69 27.07 6.22
N LEU A 21 -17.71 27.90 5.17
CA LEU A 21 -18.94 28.31 4.49
C LEU A 21 -19.69 27.13 3.85
N ASP A 22 -19.00 26.11 3.34
CA ASP A 22 -19.64 24.95 2.68
C ASP A 22 -20.39 24.06 3.69
N LEU A 23 -20.06 24.19 4.97
CA LEU A 23 -20.75 23.51 6.08
C LEU A 23 -21.82 24.39 6.74
N CYS A 24 -21.99 25.62 6.25
CA CYS A 24 -22.86 26.60 6.86
C CYS A 24 -24.33 26.32 6.50
N THR A 25 -25.16 26.27 7.52
CA THR A 25 -26.62 26.25 7.41
C THR A 25 -27.17 27.61 7.82
N GLN A 26 -28.04 28.17 6.98
CA GLN A 26 -28.72 29.43 7.26
C GLN A 26 -29.91 29.18 8.19
N TRP A 27 -29.63 29.00 9.48
CA TRP A 27 -30.65 29.06 10.52
C TRP A 27 -30.82 30.51 10.99
N PRO A 28 -32.05 30.90 11.40
CA PRO A 28 -32.27 32.23 11.97
C PRO A 28 -31.44 32.39 13.25
N ALA A 29 -30.75 33.53 13.38
CA ALA A 29 -30.14 33.96 14.63
C ALA A 29 -31.16 34.67 15.52
N VAL A 30 -30.84 34.82 16.80
CA VAL A 30 -31.63 35.61 17.75
C VAL A 30 -30.83 36.84 18.20
N GLU A 31 -31.47 38.00 18.21
CA GLU A 31 -30.90 39.22 18.79
C GLU A 31 -30.79 39.10 20.31
N ALA A 32 -29.78 39.76 20.90
CA ALA A 32 -29.53 39.77 22.34
C ALA A 32 -30.75 40.23 23.17
N GLU A 33 -31.63 41.05 22.61
CA GLU A 33 -32.86 41.54 23.28
C GLU A 33 -34.03 40.54 23.22
N HIS A 34 -33.97 39.52 22.35
CA HIS A 34 -35.03 38.51 22.27
C HIS A 34 -35.15 37.71 23.56
N THR A 35 -36.39 37.29 23.85
CA THR A 35 -36.72 36.58 25.10
C THR A 35 -36.53 35.08 24.99
N ASN A 36 -36.41 34.41 26.15
CA ASN A 36 -36.35 32.94 26.19
C ASN A 36 -37.62 32.28 25.66
N ALA A 37 -38.78 32.93 25.78
CA ALA A 37 -40.03 32.45 25.15
C ALA A 37 -39.90 32.34 23.62
N MET A 38 -39.31 33.36 22.97
CA MET A 38 -39.08 33.33 21.52
C MET A 38 -38.09 32.24 21.11
N VAL A 39 -37.02 32.04 21.87
CA VAL A 39 -36.04 30.95 21.63
C VAL A 39 -36.73 29.59 21.74
N MET A 40 -37.57 29.40 22.76
CA MET A 40 -38.37 28.19 22.94
C MET A 40 -39.30 27.94 21.75
N ASP A 41 -39.98 28.97 21.25
CA ASP A 41 -40.85 28.87 20.08
C ASP A 41 -40.09 28.48 18.82
N LEU A 42 -38.90 29.05 18.59
CA LEU A 42 -38.02 28.69 17.46
C LEU A 42 -37.60 27.22 17.52
N PHE A 43 -37.17 26.74 18.69
CA PHE A 43 -36.82 25.33 18.87
C PHE A 43 -38.02 24.39 18.72
N ASN A 44 -39.22 24.80 19.16
CA ASN A 44 -40.43 24.00 19.00
C ASN A 44 -40.90 23.94 17.55
N ALA A 45 -40.80 25.05 16.82
CA ALA A 45 -41.19 25.15 15.41
C ALA A 45 -40.29 24.30 14.49
N ARG A 46 -39.00 24.17 14.84
CA ARG A 46 -38.02 23.46 14.00
C ARG A 46 -37.17 22.51 14.84
N ARG A 47 -37.50 21.22 14.78
CA ARG A 47 -36.79 20.17 15.52
C ARG A 47 -35.37 19.92 15.02
N GLU A 48 -35.06 20.34 13.79
CA GLU A 48 -33.75 20.19 13.15
C GLU A 48 -32.72 21.22 13.65
N ILE A 49 -33.16 22.29 14.30
CA ILE A 49 -32.26 23.29 14.89
C ILE A 49 -31.68 22.73 16.18
N THR A 50 -30.38 22.46 16.17
CA THR A 50 -29.60 22.03 17.33
C THR A 50 -29.05 23.21 18.15
N SER A 51 -28.77 24.33 17.48
CA SER A 51 -28.21 25.53 18.11
C SER A 51 -28.71 26.79 17.42
N LEU A 52 -28.74 27.90 18.18
CA LEU A 52 -29.04 29.24 17.67
C LEU A 52 -27.88 30.18 18.00
N ALA A 53 -27.44 30.97 17.02
CA ALA A 53 -26.50 32.06 17.29
C ALA A 53 -27.23 33.21 17.98
N VAL A 54 -26.60 33.78 19.01
CA VAL A 54 -27.01 35.05 19.61
C VAL A 54 -26.16 36.14 18.99
N ILE A 55 -26.82 37.12 18.38
CA ILE A 55 -26.17 38.23 17.68
C ILE A 55 -26.51 39.58 18.34
N GLU A 56 -25.65 40.56 18.11
CA GLU A 56 -25.87 41.96 18.43
C GLU A 56 -25.25 42.80 17.30
N HIS A 57 -26.05 43.61 16.61
CA HIS A 57 -25.62 44.39 15.43
C HIS A 57 -24.90 43.52 14.37
N ASP A 58 -25.51 42.39 13.98
CA ASP A 58 -24.97 41.38 13.05
C ASP A 58 -23.68 40.67 13.52
N ARG A 59 -23.21 40.88 14.75
CA ARG A 59 -22.01 40.21 15.27
C ARG A 59 -22.41 39.11 16.26
N PRO A 60 -21.83 37.91 16.16
CA PRO A 60 -22.12 36.85 17.13
C PRO A 60 -21.50 37.17 18.49
N ILE A 61 -22.30 37.05 19.55
CA ILE A 61 -21.89 37.26 20.94
C ILE A 61 -22.07 35.99 21.79
N GLY A 62 -22.74 34.96 21.27
CA GLY A 62 -22.92 33.69 21.95
C GLY A 62 -23.67 32.66 21.12
N LEU A 63 -23.87 31.47 21.70
CA LEU A 63 -24.60 30.37 21.08
C LEU A 63 -25.50 29.68 22.11
N ILE A 64 -26.73 29.37 21.74
CA ILE A 64 -27.66 28.63 22.59
C ILE A 64 -27.81 27.22 22.01
N ASN A 65 -27.32 26.22 22.74
CA ASN A 65 -27.57 24.81 22.46
C ASN A 65 -28.99 24.43 22.89
N ARG A 66 -29.73 23.74 22.01
CA ARG A 66 -31.11 23.29 22.23
C ARG A 66 -31.26 22.43 23.48
N ASP A 67 -30.45 21.39 23.63
CA ASP A 67 -30.61 20.40 24.68
C ASP A 67 -30.31 21.01 26.06
N ILE A 68 -29.26 21.83 26.13
CA ILE A 68 -28.94 22.60 27.34
C ILE A 68 -30.09 23.56 27.67
N PHE A 69 -30.59 24.30 26.69
CA PHE A 69 -31.67 25.27 26.87
C PHE A 69 -32.98 24.60 27.33
N LEU A 70 -33.43 23.56 26.64
CA LEU A 70 -34.65 22.82 26.98
C LEU A 70 -34.54 22.15 28.35
N SER A 71 -33.37 21.60 28.68
CA SER A 71 -33.09 21.05 30.01
C SER A 71 -33.23 22.11 31.11
N GLN A 72 -32.65 23.30 30.92
CA GLN A 72 -32.77 24.41 31.88
C GLN A 72 -34.20 24.91 32.01
N MET A 73 -34.94 25.05 30.91
CA MET A 73 -36.32 25.53 30.90
C MET A 73 -37.34 24.50 31.39
N SER A 74 -36.96 23.22 31.49
CA SER A 74 -37.80 22.17 32.07
C SER A 74 -37.78 22.13 33.60
N LYS A 75 -36.84 22.83 34.25
CA LYS A 75 -36.71 22.87 35.70
C LYS A 75 -37.91 23.57 36.35
N PRO A 76 -38.33 23.14 37.56
CA PRO A 76 -39.44 23.77 38.26
C PRO A 76 -39.26 25.29 38.41
N TYR A 77 -40.33 26.06 38.17
CA TYR A 77 -40.39 27.53 38.26
C TYR A 77 -39.47 28.31 37.31
N HIS A 78 -38.64 27.65 36.48
CA HIS A 78 -37.74 28.36 35.55
C HIS A 78 -38.51 29.13 34.46
N ARG A 79 -39.59 28.56 33.92
CA ARG A 79 -40.41 29.25 32.92
C ARG A 79 -40.98 30.57 33.46
N GLU A 80 -41.61 30.52 34.63
CA GLU A 80 -42.20 31.69 35.30
C GLU A 80 -41.18 32.81 35.56
N VAL A 81 -39.92 32.45 35.81
CA VAL A 81 -38.84 33.39 36.15
C VAL A 81 -38.09 33.91 34.92
N TYR A 82 -37.92 33.09 33.88
CA TYR A 82 -36.98 33.37 32.79
C TYR A 82 -37.63 33.58 31.43
N ASP A 83 -38.90 33.21 31.22
CA ASP A 83 -39.54 33.31 29.89
C ASP A 83 -39.45 34.72 29.30
N ARG A 84 -39.66 35.75 30.13
CA ARG A 84 -39.61 37.17 29.72
C ARG A 84 -38.21 37.79 29.76
N LYS A 85 -37.20 37.07 30.25
CA LYS A 85 -35.81 37.56 30.30
C LYS A 85 -35.13 37.34 28.95
N SER A 86 -34.10 38.13 28.70
CA SER A 86 -33.25 38.01 27.50
C SER A 86 -32.62 36.61 27.39
N CYS A 87 -32.46 36.17 26.14
CA CYS A 87 -31.86 34.89 25.76
C CYS A 87 -30.37 34.76 26.12
N ILE A 88 -29.67 35.88 26.38
CA ILE A 88 -28.27 35.88 26.81
C ILE A 88 -28.04 35.13 28.13
N ALA A 89 -29.09 34.93 28.92
CA ALA A 89 -29.00 34.24 30.21
C ALA A 89 -28.63 32.76 30.09
N PHE A 90 -28.88 32.14 28.94
CA PHE A 90 -28.64 30.72 28.69
C PHE A 90 -27.69 30.44 27.52
N MET A 91 -27.06 31.49 26.96
CA MET A 91 -26.08 31.31 25.90
C MET A 91 -24.72 30.93 26.45
N ASP A 92 -24.01 30.10 25.69
CA ASP A 92 -22.57 29.97 25.78
C ASP A 92 -21.90 31.26 25.27
N LYS A 93 -21.00 31.82 26.09
CA LYS A 93 -20.29 33.07 25.80
C LYS A 93 -18.96 32.85 25.07
N GLU A 94 -18.50 31.60 25.02
CA GLU A 94 -17.25 31.23 24.36
C GLU A 94 -17.50 30.18 23.26
N PRO A 95 -18.42 30.43 22.31
CA PRO A 95 -18.64 29.50 21.21
C PRO A 95 -17.44 29.50 20.25
N LEU A 96 -17.27 28.39 19.52
CA LEU A 96 -16.30 28.35 18.43
C LEU A 96 -16.79 29.26 17.28
N VAL A 97 -16.10 30.38 17.06
CA VAL A 97 -16.37 31.31 15.95
C VAL A 97 -15.25 31.19 14.92
N VAL A 98 -15.62 31.00 13.65
CA VAL A 98 -14.69 30.81 12.55
C VAL A 98 -15.02 31.73 11.37
N ASP A 99 -14.00 32.06 10.59
CA ASP A 99 -14.17 32.80 9.33
C ASP A 99 -14.69 31.87 8.22
N ALA A 100 -15.54 32.39 7.35
CA ALA A 100 -16.15 31.66 6.23
C ALA A 100 -15.13 31.04 5.28
N ALA A 101 -13.95 31.66 5.12
CA ALA A 101 -12.88 31.17 4.26
C ALA A 101 -11.94 30.18 4.96
N LEU A 102 -12.17 29.85 6.25
CA LEU A 102 -11.35 28.89 6.97
C LEU A 102 -11.44 27.51 6.32
N SER A 103 -10.31 26.86 6.05
CA SER A 103 -10.29 25.54 5.43
C SER A 103 -10.90 24.47 6.35
N ILE A 104 -11.44 23.39 5.78
CA ILE A 104 -11.94 22.26 6.59
C ILE A 104 -10.86 21.67 7.50
N GLU A 105 -9.60 21.58 7.04
CA GLU A 105 -8.50 21.02 7.84
C GLU A 105 -8.23 21.87 9.09
N GLU A 106 -8.19 23.20 8.95
CA GLU A 106 -7.98 24.11 10.08
C GLU A 106 -9.20 24.20 10.99
N LEU A 107 -10.42 24.18 10.42
CA LEU A 107 -11.66 24.10 11.17
C LEU A 107 -11.72 22.81 12.01
N THR A 108 -11.27 21.68 11.46
CA THR A 108 -11.17 20.40 12.18
C THR A 108 -10.20 20.51 13.36
N ARG A 109 -9.00 21.06 13.13
CA ARG A 109 -8.02 21.28 14.21
C ARG A 109 -8.60 22.12 15.35
N ARG A 110 -9.22 23.26 15.03
CA ARG A 110 -9.85 24.13 16.04
C ARG A 110 -11.01 23.45 16.77
N THR A 111 -11.82 22.68 16.05
CA THR A 111 -12.94 21.94 16.66
C THR A 111 -12.44 20.90 17.67
N VAL A 112 -11.36 20.18 17.34
CA VAL A 112 -10.71 19.23 18.26
C VAL A 112 -10.09 19.94 19.48
N GLU A 113 -9.51 21.13 19.28
CA GLU A 113 -8.94 21.95 20.37
C GLU A 113 -9.99 22.45 21.36
N VAL A 114 -11.17 22.84 20.87
CA VAL A 114 -12.31 23.23 21.74
C VAL A 114 -12.95 22.01 22.41
N GLY A 115 -12.78 20.81 21.83
CA GLY A 115 -13.22 19.53 22.40
C GLY A 115 -14.67 19.18 22.08
N GLU A 116 -15.24 18.26 22.86
CA GLU A 116 -16.58 17.68 22.63
C GLU A 116 -17.68 18.74 22.49
N LYS A 117 -17.53 19.87 23.19
CA LYS A 117 -18.48 20.99 23.16
C LYS A 117 -18.69 21.54 21.75
N ALA A 118 -17.64 21.80 20.98
CA ALA A 118 -17.78 22.34 19.62
C ALA A 118 -18.39 21.33 18.64
N LEU A 119 -18.22 20.02 18.87
CA LEU A 119 -18.87 19.00 18.06
C LEU A 119 -20.37 18.90 18.35
N ALA A 120 -20.76 19.03 19.62
CA ALA A 120 -22.16 19.00 20.05
C ALA A 120 -22.91 20.30 19.72
N ASP A 121 -22.30 21.44 20.03
CA ASP A 121 -22.91 22.76 19.90
C ASP A 121 -22.82 23.30 18.46
N GLY A 122 -21.83 22.83 17.69
CA GLY A 122 -21.48 23.40 16.39
C GLY A 122 -20.59 24.63 16.53
N PHE A 123 -20.49 25.40 15.44
CA PHE A 123 -19.67 26.59 15.35
C PHE A 123 -20.38 27.70 14.58
N ILE A 124 -20.04 28.94 14.90
CA ILE A 124 -20.56 30.12 14.24
C ILE A 124 -19.65 30.48 13.08
N VAL A 125 -20.23 30.65 11.89
CA VAL A 125 -19.52 31.08 10.70
C VAL A 125 -19.72 32.59 10.52
N THR A 126 -18.61 33.30 10.32
CA THR A 126 -18.60 34.75 10.12
C THR A 126 -17.90 35.14 8.83
N ARG A 127 -18.23 36.32 8.28
CA ARG A 127 -17.48 36.95 7.19
C ARG A 127 -17.23 38.39 7.59
N GLU A 128 -15.96 38.80 7.64
CA GLU A 128 -15.57 40.13 8.14
C GLU A 128 -16.14 40.42 9.54
N GLY A 129 -16.24 39.38 10.38
CA GLY A 129 -16.79 39.46 11.74
C GLY A 129 -18.32 39.56 11.83
N ARG A 130 -19.05 39.58 10.70
CA ARG A 130 -20.51 39.51 10.66
C ARG A 130 -21.00 38.07 10.61
N PHE A 131 -22.10 37.77 11.30
CA PHE A 131 -22.75 36.47 11.30
C PHE A 131 -23.21 36.09 9.88
N VAL A 132 -22.89 34.86 9.47
CA VAL A 132 -23.32 34.29 8.19
C VAL A 132 -24.22 33.08 8.39
N GLY A 133 -23.94 32.27 9.43
CA GLY A 133 -24.75 31.12 9.77
C GLY A 133 -24.04 30.19 10.76
N LEU A 134 -24.55 28.97 10.86
CA LEU A 134 -24.07 27.95 11.80
C LEU A 134 -23.58 26.72 11.05
N GLY A 135 -22.45 26.17 11.46
CA GLY A 135 -21.99 24.86 11.04
C GLY A 135 -22.18 23.82 12.13
N LEU A 136 -22.57 22.60 11.75
CA LEU A 136 -22.76 21.50 12.68
C LEU A 136 -21.51 20.63 12.76
N GLY A 137 -21.12 20.22 13.97
CA GLY A 137 -19.98 19.31 14.16
C GLY A 137 -20.14 17.98 13.43
N VAL A 138 -21.37 17.46 13.35
CA VAL A 138 -21.67 16.23 12.57
C VAL A 138 -21.46 16.39 11.07
N GLN A 139 -21.69 17.59 10.52
CA GLN A 139 -21.43 17.86 9.09
C GLN A 139 -19.93 17.97 8.82
N LEU A 140 -19.18 18.57 9.76
CA LEU A 140 -17.73 18.59 9.70
C LEU A 140 -17.15 17.17 9.74
N MET A 141 -17.61 16.31 10.64
CA MET A 141 -17.15 14.91 10.73
C MET A 141 -17.44 14.13 9.43
N ARG A 142 -18.63 14.29 8.85
CA ARG A 142 -18.97 13.67 7.55
C ARG A 142 -18.05 14.17 6.44
N MET A 143 -17.84 15.48 6.34
CA MET A 143 -16.96 16.08 5.35
C MET A 143 -15.51 15.56 5.49
N VAL A 144 -15.00 15.46 6.72
CA VAL A 144 -13.67 14.89 6.97
C VAL A 144 -13.60 13.42 6.57
N ALA A 145 -14.61 12.62 6.90
CA ALA A 145 -14.68 11.21 6.49
C ALA A 145 -14.71 11.05 4.96
N ASP A 146 -15.49 11.88 4.27
CA ASP A 146 -15.59 11.86 2.80
C ASP A 146 -14.27 12.29 2.15
N LEU A 147 -13.64 13.35 2.65
CA LEU A 147 -12.32 13.80 2.19
C LEU A 147 -11.25 12.73 2.40
N GLN A 148 -11.26 12.03 3.54
CA GLN A 148 -10.33 10.94 3.81
C GLN A 148 -10.58 9.73 2.91
N ALA A 149 -11.85 9.36 2.70
CA ALA A 149 -12.22 8.28 1.80
C ALA A 149 -11.78 8.57 0.36
N GLU A 150 -11.93 9.81 -0.11
CA GLU A 150 -11.52 10.23 -1.44
C GLU A 150 -9.99 10.26 -1.59
N LYS A 151 -9.25 10.80 -0.60
CA LYS A 151 -7.78 10.73 -0.58
C LYS A 151 -7.29 9.28 -0.64
N ASN A 152 -7.87 8.40 0.17
CA ASN A 152 -7.53 6.97 0.16
C ASN A 152 -7.83 6.32 -1.19
N ARG A 153 -8.97 6.65 -1.82
CA ARG A 153 -9.35 6.16 -3.15
C ARG A 153 -8.32 6.57 -4.21
N GLN A 154 -7.88 7.83 -4.20
CA GLN A 154 -6.87 8.34 -5.16
C GLN A 154 -5.51 7.65 -5.00
N ILE A 155 -5.08 7.39 -3.76
CA ILE A 155 -3.87 6.62 -3.46
C ILE A 155 -4.03 5.20 -4.01
N MET A 156 -5.13 4.52 -3.69
CA MET A 156 -5.39 3.16 -4.17
C MET A 156 -5.41 3.05 -5.69
N HIS A 157 -6.06 3.97 -6.40
CA HIS A 157 -6.03 3.99 -7.87
C HIS A 157 -4.61 4.12 -8.45
N SER A 158 -3.75 4.90 -7.80
CA SER A 158 -2.35 5.05 -8.22
C SER A 158 -1.55 3.76 -8.04
N ILE A 159 -1.79 3.04 -6.94
CA ILE A 159 -1.15 1.75 -6.65
C ILE A 159 -1.69 0.64 -7.58
N GLU A 160 -2.99 0.63 -7.85
CA GLU A 160 -3.62 -0.28 -8.82
C GLU A 160 -3.02 -0.10 -10.21
N TYR A 161 -2.82 1.15 -10.65
CA TYR A 161 -2.15 1.42 -11.91
C TYR A 161 -0.69 0.94 -11.93
N ALA A 162 0.04 1.11 -10.84
CA ALA A 162 1.40 0.55 -10.71
C ALA A 162 1.41 -0.99 -10.83
N SER A 163 0.38 -1.68 -10.32
CA SER A 163 0.22 -3.13 -10.49
C SER A 163 0.06 -3.54 -11.95
N VAL A 164 -0.67 -2.76 -12.74
CA VAL A 164 -0.80 -3.01 -14.19
C VAL A 164 0.57 -2.93 -14.87
N ILE A 165 1.39 -1.93 -14.53
CA ILE A 165 2.74 -1.78 -15.07
C ILE A 165 3.62 -2.98 -14.67
N GLN A 166 3.66 -3.32 -13.38
CA GLN A 166 4.47 -4.44 -12.89
C GLN A 166 4.07 -5.77 -13.55
N ARG A 167 2.76 -6.06 -13.62
CA ARG A 167 2.27 -7.28 -14.29
C ARG A 167 2.58 -7.30 -15.78
N ALA A 168 2.48 -6.16 -16.47
CA ALA A 168 2.81 -6.06 -17.88
C ALA A 168 4.29 -6.36 -18.14
N MET A 169 5.19 -5.88 -17.26
CA MET A 169 6.63 -6.16 -17.36
C MET A 169 6.94 -7.65 -17.18
N LEU A 170 6.24 -8.35 -16.28
CA LEU A 170 6.47 -9.76 -15.97
C LEU A 170 5.81 -10.72 -16.98
N ARG A 171 4.92 -10.22 -17.82
CA ARG A 171 4.10 -11.03 -18.73
C ARG A 171 4.95 -11.80 -19.75
N SER A 172 5.91 -11.14 -20.40
CA SER A 172 6.76 -11.76 -21.43
C SER A 172 7.57 -12.93 -20.87
N SER A 173 8.12 -12.75 -19.67
CA SER A 173 8.83 -13.78 -18.91
C SER A 173 7.93 -14.99 -18.58
N ARG A 174 6.68 -14.74 -18.15
CA ARG A 174 5.72 -15.83 -17.88
C ARG A 174 5.32 -16.58 -19.15
N GLU A 175 5.13 -15.88 -20.26
CA GLU A 175 4.84 -16.48 -21.57
C GLU A 175 6.04 -17.31 -22.06
N ALA A 176 7.27 -16.82 -21.89
CA ALA A 176 8.48 -17.57 -22.22
C ALA A 176 8.55 -18.89 -21.44
N LEU A 177 8.36 -18.87 -20.10
CA LEU A 177 8.37 -20.07 -19.26
C LEU A 177 7.44 -21.16 -19.79
N ALA A 178 6.21 -20.78 -20.18
CA ALA A 178 5.19 -21.71 -20.68
C ALA A 178 5.57 -22.35 -22.03
N VAL A 179 6.39 -21.66 -22.84
CA VAL A 179 6.90 -22.19 -24.11
C VAL A 179 8.13 -23.08 -23.89
N MET A 180 8.97 -22.73 -22.92
CA MET A 180 10.25 -23.38 -22.67
C MET A 180 10.09 -24.79 -22.12
N GLU A 181 9.25 -24.96 -21.10
CA GLU A 181 9.04 -26.24 -20.41
C GLU A 181 7.54 -26.46 -20.18
N GLN A 182 7.01 -27.58 -20.69
CA GLN A 182 5.56 -27.86 -20.66
C GLN A 182 5.03 -28.13 -19.25
N ASP A 183 5.85 -28.73 -18.39
CA ASP A 183 5.51 -29.01 -16.99
C ASP A 183 6.29 -28.05 -16.07
N ALA A 184 5.99 -26.76 -16.22
CA ALA A 184 6.47 -25.68 -15.38
C ALA A 184 5.31 -24.89 -14.76
N THR A 185 5.39 -24.65 -13.45
CA THR A 185 4.41 -23.85 -12.72
C THR A 185 5.08 -22.80 -11.86
N LEU A 186 4.65 -21.56 -12.05
CA LEU A 186 5.10 -20.40 -11.29
C LEU A 186 3.93 -19.78 -10.53
N VAL A 187 4.06 -19.73 -9.21
CA VAL A 187 3.18 -18.96 -8.33
C VAL A 187 3.89 -17.65 -8.01
N TRP A 188 3.21 -16.53 -8.28
CA TRP A 188 3.65 -15.19 -7.91
C TRP A 188 2.44 -14.46 -7.37
N GLN A 189 2.51 -14.03 -6.13
CA GLN A 189 1.46 -13.32 -5.44
C GLN A 189 2.14 -12.19 -4.66
N PRO A 190 1.90 -10.92 -4.99
CA PRO A 190 2.34 -9.84 -4.11
C PRO A 190 1.58 -9.91 -2.78
N ARG A 191 2.17 -9.34 -1.73
CA ARG A 191 1.56 -9.21 -0.39
C ARG A 191 0.48 -8.14 -0.40
N ASP A 192 0.82 -7.00 -1.01
CA ASP A 192 -0.08 -5.88 -1.23
C ASP A 192 -0.59 -5.92 -2.69
N VAL A 193 -0.91 -4.76 -3.28
CA VAL A 193 -1.33 -4.66 -4.70
C VAL A 193 -0.16 -4.82 -5.69
N VAL A 194 1.05 -4.49 -5.22
CA VAL A 194 2.35 -4.64 -5.88
C VAL A 194 3.36 -5.21 -4.89
N GLY A 195 4.47 -5.79 -5.38
CA GLY A 195 5.48 -6.45 -4.53
C GLY A 195 6.92 -6.21 -4.99
N GLY A 196 7.90 -6.64 -4.19
CA GLY A 196 9.33 -6.68 -4.50
C GLY A 196 9.76 -7.93 -5.28
N ASP A 197 8.98 -9.00 -5.24
CA ASP A 197 9.30 -10.24 -5.96
C ASP A 197 9.18 -10.11 -7.49
N PHE A 198 10.13 -10.70 -8.22
CA PHE A 198 10.02 -10.87 -9.67
C PHE A 198 10.71 -12.11 -10.21
N TYR A 199 10.50 -12.37 -11.50
CA TYR A 199 11.06 -13.52 -12.20
C TYR A 199 11.38 -13.18 -13.65
N HIS A 200 12.42 -13.81 -14.20
CA HIS A 200 12.83 -13.63 -15.59
C HIS A 200 13.16 -14.97 -16.23
N PHE A 201 12.51 -15.29 -17.34
CA PHE A 201 12.77 -16.49 -18.14
C PHE A 201 13.04 -16.10 -19.58
N ALA A 202 14.07 -16.68 -20.16
CA ALA A 202 14.45 -16.44 -21.55
C ALA A 202 14.89 -17.74 -22.23
N GLN A 203 14.29 -18.02 -23.38
CA GLN A 203 14.67 -19.14 -24.22
C GLN A 203 15.80 -18.74 -25.17
N HIS A 204 16.76 -19.64 -25.35
CA HIS A 204 17.86 -19.52 -26.30
C HIS A 204 17.96 -20.80 -27.15
N GLU A 205 18.78 -20.77 -28.20
CA GLU A 205 18.87 -21.90 -29.15
C GLU A 205 19.40 -23.20 -28.51
N ASP A 206 20.35 -23.08 -27.58
CA ASP A 206 21.09 -24.18 -26.95
C ASP A 206 20.64 -24.47 -25.51
N GLY A 207 19.67 -23.73 -25.00
CA GLY A 207 19.28 -23.83 -23.60
C GLY A 207 18.34 -22.73 -23.18
N TRP A 208 18.24 -22.55 -21.88
CA TRP A 208 17.39 -21.51 -21.33
C TRP A 208 17.86 -20.96 -19.98
N PHE A 209 17.48 -19.71 -19.74
CA PHE A 209 17.79 -18.96 -18.53
C PHE A 209 16.55 -18.82 -17.64
N GLY A 210 16.76 -18.93 -16.33
CA GLY A 210 15.76 -18.66 -15.31
C GLY A 210 16.32 -17.83 -14.16
N ALA A 211 15.50 -16.92 -13.65
CA ALA A 211 15.79 -16.12 -12.48
C ALA A 211 14.54 -15.92 -11.62
N ILE A 212 14.71 -16.00 -10.30
CA ILE A 212 13.74 -15.58 -9.29
C ILE A 212 14.43 -14.63 -8.33
N ALA A 213 13.80 -13.49 -8.07
CA ALA A 213 14.34 -12.49 -7.18
C ALA A 213 13.30 -12.01 -6.19
N ASP A 214 13.83 -11.57 -5.06
CA ASP A 214 13.14 -10.98 -3.91
C ASP A 214 13.87 -9.66 -3.60
N CYS A 215 13.20 -8.55 -3.83
CA CYS A 215 13.79 -7.23 -3.60
C CYS A 215 13.47 -6.72 -2.20
N THR A 216 14.34 -5.88 -1.66
CA THR A 216 14.13 -5.27 -0.35
C THR A 216 12.81 -4.48 -0.31
N GLY A 217 11.98 -4.81 0.67
CA GLY A 217 10.68 -4.18 0.89
C GLY A 217 9.58 -4.75 0.00
N HIS A 218 8.34 -4.51 0.41
CA HIS A 218 7.12 -4.91 -0.31
C HIS A 218 6.31 -3.67 -0.71
N GLY A 219 5.18 -3.86 -1.38
CA GLY A 219 4.32 -2.74 -1.76
C GLY A 219 5.01 -1.80 -2.75
N VAL A 220 4.76 -0.49 -2.62
CA VAL A 220 5.26 0.50 -3.59
C VAL A 220 6.80 0.56 -3.65
N PRO A 221 7.56 0.64 -2.54
CA PRO A 221 9.02 0.62 -2.60
C PRO A 221 9.60 -0.65 -3.25
N GLY A 222 9.08 -1.82 -2.87
CA GLY A 222 9.49 -3.10 -3.47
C GLY A 222 9.26 -3.13 -4.98
N ALA A 223 8.11 -2.59 -5.44
CA ALA A 223 7.80 -2.53 -6.87
C ALA A 223 8.78 -1.67 -7.67
N PHE A 224 9.26 -0.56 -7.11
CA PHE A 224 10.32 0.24 -7.74
C PHE A 224 11.63 -0.55 -7.83
N MET A 225 11.99 -1.27 -6.76
CA MET A 225 13.17 -2.13 -6.75
C MET A 225 13.08 -3.25 -7.79
N THR A 226 11.92 -3.88 -7.95
CA THR A 226 11.67 -4.85 -9.04
C THR A 226 11.98 -4.27 -10.42
N LEU A 227 11.52 -3.03 -10.71
CA LEU A 227 11.76 -2.40 -12.02
C LEU A 227 13.26 -2.15 -12.25
N ILE A 228 13.97 -1.64 -11.24
CA ILE A 228 15.41 -1.36 -11.29
C ILE A 228 16.20 -2.66 -11.49
N ALA A 229 15.92 -3.68 -10.69
CA ALA A 229 16.61 -4.96 -10.75
C ALA A 229 16.32 -5.72 -12.04
N SER A 230 15.08 -5.71 -12.52
CA SER A 230 14.71 -6.38 -13.77
C SER A 230 15.32 -5.70 -15.01
N ALA A 231 15.38 -4.36 -15.03
CA ALA A 231 16.08 -3.62 -16.07
C ALA A 231 17.59 -3.96 -16.06
N SER A 232 18.20 -4.01 -14.87
CA SER A 232 19.61 -4.39 -14.69
C SER A 232 19.89 -5.80 -15.21
N LEU A 233 19.04 -6.77 -14.88
CA LEU A 233 19.15 -8.15 -15.35
C LEU A 233 19.01 -8.23 -16.87
N THR A 234 18.03 -7.54 -17.44
CA THR A 234 17.81 -7.52 -18.89
C THR A 234 19.03 -6.95 -19.63
N GLN A 235 19.61 -5.87 -19.10
CA GLN A 235 20.84 -5.29 -19.65
C GLN A 235 22.03 -6.25 -19.52
N ALA A 236 22.20 -6.90 -18.36
CA ALA A 236 23.26 -7.87 -18.15
C ALA A 236 23.17 -9.06 -19.13
N LEU A 237 21.95 -9.59 -19.35
CA LEU A 237 21.70 -10.65 -20.32
C LEU A 237 22.05 -10.23 -21.76
N GLN A 238 21.75 -8.98 -22.14
CA GLN A 238 22.11 -8.46 -23.46
C GLN A 238 23.62 -8.33 -23.66
N GLN A 239 24.36 -7.97 -22.60
CA GLN A 239 25.80 -7.71 -22.68
C GLN A 239 26.65 -8.96 -22.53
N LEU A 240 26.29 -9.84 -21.59
CA LEU A 240 27.09 -11.00 -21.18
C LEU A 240 26.53 -12.32 -21.71
N GLY A 241 25.26 -12.32 -22.12
CA GLY A 241 24.54 -13.55 -22.46
C GLY A 241 24.10 -14.34 -21.22
N PRO A 242 23.39 -15.47 -21.43
CA PRO A 242 22.70 -16.19 -20.36
C PRO A 242 23.54 -17.25 -19.62
N ARG A 243 24.70 -17.62 -20.17
CA ARG A 243 25.43 -18.86 -19.80
C ARG A 243 26.25 -18.76 -18.53
N ASP A 244 26.55 -17.55 -18.08
CA ASP A 244 27.33 -17.30 -16.86
C ASP A 244 26.49 -16.56 -15.80
N PRO A 245 25.70 -17.30 -15.00
CA PRO A 245 24.96 -16.73 -13.88
C PRO A 245 25.83 -15.92 -12.91
N SER A 246 27.10 -16.33 -12.67
CA SER A 246 28.00 -15.60 -11.76
C SER A 246 28.30 -14.20 -12.29
N ALA A 247 28.63 -14.09 -13.58
CA ALA A 247 28.90 -12.80 -14.23
C ALA A 247 27.64 -11.92 -14.26
N LEU A 248 26.45 -12.51 -14.49
CA LEU A 248 25.19 -11.79 -14.44
C LEU A 248 24.92 -11.17 -13.05
N LEU A 249 25.08 -11.95 -11.97
CA LEU A 249 24.89 -11.43 -10.61
C LEU A 249 25.86 -10.28 -10.29
N ALA A 250 27.13 -10.38 -10.70
CA ALA A 250 28.12 -9.31 -10.54
C ALA A 250 27.74 -8.03 -11.32
N ALA A 251 27.26 -8.17 -12.55
CA ALA A 251 26.82 -7.03 -13.36
C ALA A 251 25.57 -6.34 -12.78
N ILE A 252 24.62 -7.12 -12.25
CA ILE A 252 23.42 -6.60 -11.58
C ILE A 252 23.84 -5.84 -10.32
N ASN A 253 24.77 -6.38 -9.53
CA ASN A 253 25.30 -5.73 -8.34
C ASN A 253 25.81 -4.33 -8.64
N GLY A 254 26.70 -4.19 -9.61
CA GLY A 254 27.23 -2.89 -10.02
C GLY A 254 26.13 -1.92 -10.51
N SER A 255 25.19 -2.41 -11.33
CA SER A 255 24.11 -1.57 -11.88
C SER A 255 23.14 -1.08 -10.82
N VAL A 256 22.69 -1.95 -9.92
CA VAL A 256 21.79 -1.57 -8.82
C VAL A 256 22.47 -0.57 -7.88
N LYS A 257 23.74 -0.80 -7.53
CA LYS A 257 24.52 0.14 -6.71
C LYS A 257 24.72 1.50 -7.36
N ALA A 258 24.89 1.54 -8.68
CA ALA A 258 25.02 2.80 -9.41
C ALA A 258 23.70 3.57 -9.44
N MET A 259 22.58 2.89 -9.75
CA MET A 259 21.26 3.54 -9.85
C MET A 259 20.73 4.06 -8.52
N LEU A 260 21.03 3.37 -7.41
CA LEU A 260 20.59 3.76 -6.07
C LEU A 260 21.56 4.71 -5.36
N GLY A 261 22.67 5.10 -5.99
CA GLY A 261 23.69 5.94 -5.34
C GLY A 261 24.36 5.24 -4.14
N GLN A 262 24.43 3.91 -4.15
CA GLN A 262 25.01 3.08 -3.09
C GLN A 262 26.52 2.81 -3.34
N SER A 263 27.12 3.56 -4.27
CA SER A 263 28.53 3.48 -4.65
C SER A 263 29.31 4.67 -4.08
N GLY A 264 29.98 4.47 -2.94
CA GLY A 264 30.94 5.42 -2.37
C GLY A 264 30.33 6.51 -1.46
N GLY A 265 30.52 6.38 -0.15
CA GLY A 265 30.13 7.38 0.86
C GLY A 265 29.01 6.92 1.81
N ILE A 266 28.41 7.88 2.53
CA ILE A 266 27.20 7.65 3.35
C ILE A 266 26.03 7.49 2.37
N SER A 267 25.46 6.29 2.30
CA SER A 267 24.28 6.05 1.46
C SER A 267 23.00 6.42 2.19
N GLU A 268 22.06 7.03 1.48
CA GLU A 268 20.72 7.34 1.98
C GLU A 268 19.77 6.12 1.94
N SER A 269 20.14 5.08 1.18
CA SER A 269 19.40 3.82 1.06
C SER A 269 20.31 2.62 1.33
N ASN A 270 19.72 1.49 1.71
CA ASN A 270 20.43 0.21 1.81
C ASN A 270 19.52 -0.89 1.25
N ASP A 271 19.10 -0.68 0.00
CA ASP A 271 18.19 -1.54 -0.71
C ASP A 271 18.97 -2.44 -1.67
N GLY A 272 18.50 -3.67 -1.79
CA GLY A 272 19.12 -4.69 -2.63
C GLY A 272 18.14 -5.79 -2.95
N LEU A 273 18.67 -6.94 -3.36
CA LEU A 273 17.86 -8.10 -3.68
C LEU A 273 18.57 -9.41 -3.38
N ASP A 274 17.76 -10.41 -3.09
CA ASP A 274 18.10 -11.81 -3.12
C ASP A 274 17.70 -12.37 -4.49
N LEU A 275 18.52 -13.25 -5.07
CA LEU A 275 18.35 -13.68 -6.46
C LEU A 275 18.93 -15.07 -6.66
N ALA A 276 18.14 -15.98 -7.22
CA ALA A 276 18.60 -17.25 -7.76
C ALA A 276 18.61 -17.16 -9.29
N CYS A 277 19.77 -17.31 -9.91
CA CYS A 277 19.95 -17.33 -11.37
C CYS A 277 20.48 -18.69 -11.81
N PHE A 278 19.97 -19.20 -12.93
CA PHE A 278 20.44 -20.45 -13.48
C PHE A 278 20.29 -20.54 -15.00
N TRP A 279 21.19 -21.31 -15.59
CA TRP A 279 21.24 -21.66 -17.00
C TRP A 279 21.10 -23.18 -17.14
N VAL A 280 20.17 -23.61 -17.99
CA VAL A 280 19.99 -25.00 -18.37
C VAL A 280 20.49 -25.16 -19.80
N ASP A 281 21.57 -25.92 -19.96
CA ASP A 281 22.13 -26.29 -21.24
C ASP A 281 21.50 -27.60 -21.73
N ARG A 282 20.81 -27.53 -22.88
CA ARG A 282 20.12 -28.68 -23.48
C ARG A 282 21.08 -29.63 -24.21
N HIS A 283 22.23 -29.14 -24.64
CA HIS A 283 23.21 -29.95 -25.36
C HIS A 283 24.05 -30.78 -24.39
N SER A 284 24.57 -30.15 -23.34
CA SER A 284 25.38 -30.82 -22.32
C SER A 284 24.57 -31.49 -21.21
N HIS A 285 23.23 -31.31 -21.21
CA HIS A 285 22.33 -31.74 -20.15
C HIS A 285 22.85 -31.31 -18.78
N SER A 286 23.13 -30.01 -18.64
CA SER A 286 23.72 -29.45 -17.43
C SER A 286 22.94 -28.26 -16.91
N LEU A 287 23.00 -28.08 -15.60
CA LEU A 287 22.49 -26.92 -14.88
C LEU A 287 23.69 -26.15 -14.33
N THR A 288 23.78 -24.86 -14.65
CA THR A 288 24.69 -23.92 -14.00
C THR A 288 23.87 -22.95 -13.17
N TYR A 289 24.17 -22.84 -11.88
CA TYR A 289 23.42 -22.01 -10.94
C TYR A 289 24.36 -21.09 -10.15
N ALA A 290 23.95 -19.84 -9.96
CA ALA A 290 24.53 -18.93 -8.97
C ALA A 290 23.42 -18.22 -8.21
N GLY A 291 23.59 -18.02 -6.90
CA GLY A 291 22.57 -17.41 -6.07
C GLY A 291 23.12 -16.48 -5.00
N ALA A 292 22.40 -15.39 -4.75
CA ALA A 292 22.57 -14.44 -3.68
C ALA A 292 21.45 -14.64 -2.66
N ARG A 293 21.79 -15.24 -1.51
CA ARG A 293 20.90 -15.62 -0.39
C ARG A 293 19.71 -16.54 -0.71
N MET A 294 19.37 -16.76 -1.98
CA MET A 294 18.27 -17.59 -2.41
C MET A 294 18.75 -18.94 -2.96
N PRO A 295 18.43 -20.08 -2.33
CA PRO A 295 18.83 -21.41 -2.81
C PRO A 295 18.02 -21.88 -4.01
N LEU A 296 18.61 -22.77 -4.81
CA LEU A 296 17.91 -23.57 -5.80
C LEU A 296 17.89 -25.04 -5.35
N HIS A 297 16.73 -25.68 -5.45
CA HIS A 297 16.53 -27.07 -5.06
C HIS A 297 16.35 -27.94 -6.29
N LEU A 298 17.01 -29.10 -6.31
CA LEU A 298 16.97 -30.08 -7.39
C LEU A 298 16.58 -31.45 -6.82
N LEU A 299 15.55 -32.07 -7.39
CA LEU A 299 15.18 -33.45 -7.12
C LEU A 299 15.27 -34.25 -8.43
N ALA A 300 16.37 -35.01 -8.58
CA ALA A 300 16.50 -35.93 -9.71
C ALA A 300 15.48 -37.08 -9.60
N PRO A 301 15.06 -37.69 -10.73
CA PRO A 301 14.04 -38.74 -10.73
C PRO A 301 14.34 -39.89 -9.75
N ASP A 302 15.59 -40.33 -9.72
CA ASP A 302 16.04 -41.48 -8.93
C ASP A 302 16.65 -41.11 -7.58
N ALA A 303 16.78 -39.81 -7.27
CA ALA A 303 17.38 -39.38 -6.00
C ALA A 303 16.42 -39.63 -4.84
N ALA A 304 16.94 -40.10 -3.69
CA ALA A 304 16.15 -40.27 -2.47
C ALA A 304 15.83 -38.94 -1.77
N GLU A 305 16.75 -37.97 -1.88
CA GLU A 305 16.67 -36.68 -1.20
C GLU A 305 16.79 -35.51 -2.18
N VAL A 306 16.26 -34.36 -1.78
CA VAL A 306 16.37 -33.11 -2.54
C VAL A 306 17.76 -32.53 -2.35
N LEU A 307 18.49 -32.33 -3.44
CA LEU A 307 19.75 -31.60 -3.45
C LEU A 307 19.46 -30.10 -3.34
N THR A 308 20.13 -29.42 -2.40
CA THR A 308 20.05 -27.95 -2.27
C THR A 308 21.35 -27.31 -2.73
N LEU A 309 21.29 -26.51 -3.78
CA LEU A 309 22.39 -25.69 -4.26
C LEU A 309 22.46 -24.43 -3.39
N ALA A 310 23.47 -24.36 -2.53
CA ALA A 310 23.62 -23.29 -1.57
C ALA A 310 24.00 -21.96 -2.27
N PRO A 311 23.35 -20.84 -1.94
CA PRO A 311 23.74 -19.54 -2.42
C PRO A 311 24.93 -18.98 -1.63
N LEU A 312 25.57 -17.95 -2.17
CA LEU A 312 26.41 -17.08 -1.36
C LEU A 312 25.50 -16.30 -0.38
N ARG A 313 25.86 -16.23 0.90
CA ARG A 313 25.08 -15.52 1.94
C ARG A 313 25.31 -14.00 1.91
N LEU A 314 25.33 -13.44 0.72
CA LEU A 314 25.50 -12.01 0.45
C LEU A 314 24.49 -11.63 -0.62
N GLY A 315 23.68 -10.62 -0.31
CA GLY A 315 22.68 -10.08 -1.24
C GLY A 315 23.32 -9.15 -2.27
N ILE A 316 22.58 -8.84 -3.32
CA ILE A 316 23.03 -8.02 -4.44
C ILE A 316 22.59 -6.57 -4.23
N GLY A 317 23.43 -5.62 -4.62
CA GLY A 317 23.04 -4.22 -4.68
C GLY A 317 23.19 -3.47 -3.37
N TYR A 318 23.20 -4.14 -2.22
CA TYR A 318 23.31 -3.49 -0.90
C TYR A 318 24.57 -2.63 -0.74
N ALA A 319 24.50 -1.61 0.10
CA ALA A 319 25.61 -0.67 0.33
C ALA A 319 26.89 -1.38 0.80
N ASP A 320 26.74 -2.43 1.61
CA ASP A 320 27.82 -3.24 2.21
C ASP A 320 28.39 -4.33 1.29
N SER A 321 27.68 -4.68 0.21
CA SER A 321 28.19 -5.65 -0.77
C SER A 321 29.38 -5.07 -1.59
N PRO A 322 30.53 -5.74 -1.75
CA PRO A 322 31.62 -5.19 -2.56
C PRO A 322 31.21 -4.97 -4.02
N LEU A 323 31.73 -3.92 -4.69
CA LEU A 323 31.39 -3.64 -6.09
C LEU A 323 31.88 -4.73 -7.05
N ASP A 324 33.07 -5.27 -6.78
CA ASP A 324 33.73 -6.35 -7.50
C ASP A 324 33.37 -7.74 -6.95
N GLN A 325 32.29 -7.84 -6.18
CA GLN A 325 31.84 -9.11 -5.62
C GLN A 325 31.44 -10.11 -6.73
N CYS A 326 31.90 -11.35 -6.56
CA CYS A 326 31.48 -12.48 -7.39
C CYS A 326 30.56 -13.42 -6.62
N TRP A 327 29.59 -14.02 -7.29
CA TRP A 327 28.71 -15.06 -6.76
C TRP A 327 29.02 -16.39 -7.44
N PRO A 328 29.81 -17.28 -6.82
CA PRO A 328 30.30 -18.49 -7.49
C PRO A 328 29.18 -19.34 -8.09
N ALA A 329 29.35 -19.72 -9.35
CA ALA A 329 28.45 -20.64 -10.01
C ALA A 329 28.80 -22.10 -9.70
N THR A 330 27.78 -22.95 -9.58
CA THR A 330 27.89 -24.40 -9.48
C THR A 330 27.28 -25.03 -10.72
N THR A 331 28.04 -25.89 -11.40
CA THR A 331 27.56 -26.66 -12.56
C THR A 331 27.45 -28.13 -12.21
N LEU A 332 26.34 -28.75 -12.60
CA LEU A 332 26.07 -30.17 -12.37
C LEU A 332 25.27 -30.79 -13.53
N PRO A 333 25.37 -32.11 -13.73
CA PRO A 333 24.51 -32.81 -14.68
C PRO A 333 23.03 -32.67 -14.28
N LEU A 334 22.17 -32.51 -15.28
CA LEU A 334 20.73 -32.35 -15.13
C LEU A 334 20.02 -33.47 -15.89
N GLN A 335 19.45 -34.42 -15.15
CA GLN A 335 18.75 -35.55 -15.74
C GLN A 335 17.35 -35.12 -16.22
N PRO A 336 16.92 -35.56 -17.42
CA PRO A 336 15.52 -35.43 -17.84
C PRO A 336 14.56 -35.97 -16.77
N GLY A 337 13.46 -35.25 -16.55
CA GLY A 337 12.47 -35.54 -15.51
C GLY A 337 12.80 -34.95 -14.12
N SER A 338 13.98 -34.33 -13.94
CA SER A 338 14.35 -33.68 -12.69
C SER A 338 13.41 -32.51 -12.36
N LEU A 339 13.13 -32.33 -11.07
CA LEU A 339 12.38 -31.18 -10.56
C LEU A 339 13.32 -30.09 -10.06
N LEU A 340 13.23 -28.90 -10.64
CA LEU A 340 13.81 -27.67 -10.12
C LEU A 340 12.78 -26.92 -9.28
N PHE A 341 13.16 -26.49 -8.09
CA PHE A 341 12.30 -25.73 -7.19
C PHE A 341 13.06 -24.57 -6.55
N ALA A 342 12.50 -23.37 -6.64
CA ALA A 342 13.02 -22.17 -5.99
C ALA A 342 11.86 -21.36 -5.41
N THR A 343 12.14 -20.64 -4.32
CA THR A 343 11.14 -19.85 -3.60
C THR A 343 11.78 -18.64 -2.95
N THR A 344 11.00 -17.56 -2.85
CA THR A 344 11.30 -16.38 -2.02
C THR A 344 10.94 -16.64 -0.56
N ASP A 345 11.30 -15.71 0.32
CA ASP A 345 11.16 -15.91 1.76
C ASP A 345 9.70 -15.95 2.21
N GLY A 346 8.76 -15.33 1.48
CA GLY A 346 7.35 -15.31 1.86
C GLY A 346 6.67 -16.67 1.88
N LEU A 347 7.26 -17.71 1.27
CA LEU A 347 6.82 -19.10 1.52
C LEU A 347 7.36 -19.63 2.84
N ILE A 348 8.67 -19.52 3.07
CA ILE A 348 9.35 -20.19 4.17
C ILE A 348 9.17 -19.47 5.50
N ASP A 349 9.00 -18.15 5.48
CA ASP A 349 8.93 -17.31 6.66
C ASP A 349 7.49 -16.97 7.08
N GLN A 350 6.50 -17.40 6.29
CA GLN A 350 5.09 -17.26 6.64
C GLN A 350 4.81 -17.90 8.00
N ILE A 351 4.36 -17.09 8.94
CA ILE A 351 3.99 -17.53 10.29
C ILE A 351 2.61 -18.18 10.26
N GLY A 352 2.49 -19.26 11.03
CA GLY A 352 1.25 -20.00 11.14
C GLY A 352 1.35 -21.24 12.02
N GLY A 353 0.32 -22.07 11.91
CA GLY A 353 0.16 -23.33 12.62
C GLY A 353 -0.07 -23.16 14.13
N PRO A 354 -0.32 -24.28 14.84
CA PRO A 354 -0.71 -24.25 16.26
C PRO A 354 0.33 -23.63 17.20
N ARG A 355 1.60 -23.57 16.77
CA ARG A 355 2.72 -23.03 17.55
C ARG A 355 3.18 -21.65 17.07
N ARG A 356 2.51 -21.05 16.08
CA ARG A 356 2.85 -19.74 15.50
C ARG A 356 4.32 -19.65 15.06
N THR A 357 4.77 -20.64 14.29
CA THR A 357 6.13 -20.70 13.76
C THR A 357 6.14 -20.53 12.24
N SER A 358 7.31 -20.30 11.65
CA SER A 358 7.44 -20.24 10.21
C SER A 358 7.08 -21.57 9.53
N PHE A 359 6.56 -21.49 8.30
CA PHE A 359 6.22 -22.64 7.46
C PHE A 359 7.46 -23.48 7.18
N GLY A 360 8.59 -22.82 6.94
CA GLY A 360 9.92 -23.40 6.87
C GLY A 360 10.17 -24.26 5.65
N LYS A 361 11.42 -24.22 5.17
CA LYS A 361 11.89 -25.01 4.02
C LYS A 361 11.57 -26.50 4.09
N ARG A 362 11.62 -27.10 5.30
CA ARG A 362 11.44 -28.55 5.48
C ARG A 362 10.06 -29.02 4.99
N ARG A 363 9.01 -28.22 5.20
CA ARG A 363 7.65 -28.58 4.75
C ARG A 363 7.52 -28.48 3.24
N ALA A 364 8.05 -27.42 2.64
CA ALA A 364 8.08 -27.24 1.19
C ALA A 364 8.82 -28.39 0.49
N LEU A 365 10.03 -28.74 0.97
CA LEU A 365 10.82 -29.81 0.37
C LEU A 365 10.23 -31.20 0.61
N ALA A 366 9.59 -31.44 1.76
CA ALA A 366 8.86 -32.69 1.99
C ALA A 366 7.71 -32.84 0.98
N ARG A 367 6.92 -31.77 0.76
CA ARG A 367 5.85 -31.74 -0.24
C ARG A 367 6.38 -31.99 -1.66
N LEU A 368 7.54 -31.44 -2.00
CA LEU A 368 8.19 -31.66 -3.30
C LEU A 368 8.53 -33.14 -3.50
N SER A 369 9.13 -33.78 -2.49
CA SER A 369 9.44 -35.21 -2.52
C SER A 369 8.19 -36.10 -2.61
N GLU A 370 7.15 -35.79 -1.84
CA GLU A 370 5.87 -36.51 -1.86
C GLU A 370 5.15 -36.40 -3.22
N SER A 371 5.33 -35.27 -3.91
CA SER A 371 4.64 -34.95 -5.17
C SER A 371 5.49 -35.22 -6.41
N ARG A 372 6.59 -35.96 -6.29
CA ARG A 372 7.64 -36.08 -7.32
C ARG A 372 7.14 -36.52 -8.70
N THR A 373 6.10 -37.36 -8.75
CA THR A 373 5.49 -37.89 -9.98
C THR A 373 4.27 -37.10 -10.44
N ALA A 374 3.77 -36.16 -9.63
CA ALA A 374 2.62 -35.35 -9.98
C ALA A 374 3.03 -34.23 -10.96
N PRO A 375 2.11 -33.72 -11.79
CA PRO A 375 2.35 -32.49 -12.54
C PRO A 375 2.73 -31.35 -11.61
N THR A 376 3.65 -30.47 -12.03
CA THR A 376 4.11 -29.33 -11.22
C THR A 376 2.95 -28.43 -10.79
N ALA A 377 1.91 -28.31 -11.63
CA ALA A 377 0.70 -27.56 -11.30
C ALA A 377 -0.04 -28.12 -10.08
N ALA A 378 -0.12 -29.45 -9.98
CA ALA A 378 -0.74 -30.13 -8.84
C ALA A 378 0.10 -29.95 -7.58
N PHE A 379 1.42 -30.07 -7.68
CA PHE A 379 2.34 -29.77 -6.57
C PHE A 379 2.18 -28.34 -6.07
N CYS A 380 2.22 -27.34 -6.95
CA CYS A 380 2.10 -25.93 -6.58
C CYS A 380 0.73 -25.62 -5.94
N ALA A 381 -0.36 -26.17 -6.48
CA ALA A 381 -1.69 -26.00 -5.90
C ALA A 381 -1.78 -26.60 -4.48
N GLN A 382 -1.19 -27.78 -4.26
CA GLN A 382 -1.15 -28.41 -2.94
C GLN A 382 -0.27 -27.63 -1.96
N LEU A 383 0.89 -27.14 -2.40
CA LEU A 383 1.77 -26.32 -1.57
C LEU A 383 1.11 -24.99 -1.18
N SER A 384 0.39 -24.33 -2.10
CA SER A 384 -0.42 -23.15 -1.78
C SER A 384 -1.53 -23.46 -0.78
N ALA A 385 -2.21 -24.60 -0.90
CA ALA A 385 -3.24 -25.02 0.04
C ALA A 385 -2.65 -25.35 1.43
N ASP A 386 -1.47 -25.98 1.47
CA ASP A 386 -0.72 -26.21 2.72
C ASP A 386 -0.33 -24.91 3.39
N LEU A 387 0.18 -23.95 2.62
CA LEU A 387 0.55 -22.62 3.11
C LEU A 387 -0.67 -21.88 3.66
N ALA A 388 -1.79 -21.86 2.94
CA ALA A 388 -3.02 -21.20 3.38
C ALA A 388 -3.56 -21.82 4.69
N ARG A 389 -3.55 -23.15 4.79
CA ARG A 389 -3.91 -23.86 6.02
C ARG A 389 -2.94 -23.59 7.16
N TRP A 390 -1.66 -23.44 6.86
CA TRP A 390 -0.65 -23.09 7.86
C TRP A 390 -0.87 -21.67 8.36
N GLN A 391 -1.01 -20.70 7.45
CA GLN A 391 -1.22 -19.29 7.77
C GLN A 391 -2.45 -19.09 8.66
N GLY A 392 -3.61 -19.66 8.32
CA GLY A 392 -4.84 -19.43 9.08
C GLY A 392 -5.19 -17.95 9.16
N ASP A 393 -5.42 -17.45 10.38
CA ASP A 393 -5.73 -16.03 10.64
C ASP A 393 -4.49 -15.13 10.76
N GLU A 394 -3.28 -15.68 10.63
CA GLU A 394 -2.06 -14.88 10.68
C GLU A 394 -1.93 -13.98 9.44
N LEU A 395 -1.39 -12.78 9.66
CA LEU A 395 -1.12 -11.85 8.57
C LEU A 395 -0.01 -12.40 7.67
N ARG A 396 -0.16 -12.11 6.38
CA ARG A 396 0.88 -12.35 5.40
C ARG A 396 1.97 -11.31 5.56
N ARG A 397 3.23 -11.75 5.66
CA ARG A 397 4.37 -10.86 5.97
C ARG A 397 5.07 -10.33 4.72
N ASP A 398 5.15 -11.17 3.69
CA ASP A 398 5.91 -10.87 2.48
C ASP A 398 5.26 -11.33 1.18
N ASP A 399 5.87 -10.90 0.07
CA ASP A 399 5.60 -11.37 -1.28
C ASP A 399 5.89 -12.87 -1.41
N LEU A 400 5.13 -13.57 -2.25
CA LEU A 400 5.15 -15.03 -2.31
C LEU A 400 5.40 -15.42 -3.75
N THR A 401 6.61 -15.91 -3.99
CA THR A 401 7.00 -16.44 -5.28
C THR A 401 7.63 -17.80 -5.10
N PHE A 402 7.13 -18.78 -5.84
CA PHE A 402 7.82 -20.05 -5.97
C PHE A 402 7.55 -20.68 -7.34
N LEU A 403 8.57 -21.38 -7.82
CA LEU A 403 8.62 -22.00 -9.13
C LEU A 403 8.90 -23.47 -8.96
N CYS A 404 8.19 -24.30 -9.73
CA CYS A 404 8.54 -25.69 -9.92
C CYS A 404 8.59 -26.01 -11.42
N ILE A 405 9.70 -26.56 -11.89
CA ILE A 405 9.89 -26.96 -13.29
C ILE A 405 10.30 -28.42 -13.31
N ARG A 406 9.60 -29.23 -14.11
CA ARG A 406 10.08 -30.53 -14.53
C ARG A 406 10.82 -30.38 -15.84
N VAL A 407 12.11 -30.64 -15.81
CA VAL A 407 13.01 -30.51 -16.96
C VAL A 407 12.71 -31.65 -17.93
N ALA A 408 12.47 -31.32 -19.20
CA ALA A 408 12.19 -32.31 -20.26
C ALA A 408 13.39 -33.17 -20.66
#